data_AF-A0AA39ZVC9-F1
#
_entry.id   AF-A0AA39ZVC9-F1
#
_cell.length_a   1.000
_cell.length_b   1.000
_cell.length_c   1.000
_cell.angle_alpha   90.00
_cell.angle_beta   90.00
_cell.angle_gamma   90.00
#
_symmetry.space_group_name_H-M   'P 1'
#
loop_
_entity.id
_entity.type
_entity.pdbx_description
1 polymer ?
#
loop_
_entity_poly.entity_id
_entity_poly.type
_entity_poly.pdbx_seq_one_letter_code
_entity_poly.pdbx_strand_id
1 'polypeptide(L)'
;MSSRLNESRAQRIVWLLEELGLEYEVVVFYRDPDTRFAPPELAEIHALGKSPVVTLTFPPATPDGKEKKTVLAESGFIAQYLTEHFGRDTHLAPPRYLAGQEGTAGGETEEGMRYQYFLHYAEGSLHPQMMTAFLLGLLKSQKIPLFFRPITSIVADKLTSNYLLPNIISHLSWLESQLETSSGGGTYLTGEHLTAADILISFSLQMARKRVAHLDVSKEKGKVADAYPRVWEYLDRLESEAGYKRAEEKVAAVEKNGVKSGLESRVQ
;
A
#
# COMPACT_ATOMS: atom_id res chain seq x y z
N MET A 1 -14.91 -8.70 11.70
CA MET A 1 -14.54 -9.49 10.50
C MET A 1 -13.65 -8.59 9.66
N SER A 2 -12.37 -8.93 9.48
CA SER A 2 -11.47 -8.17 8.59
C SER A 2 -11.90 -8.43 7.14
N SER A 3 -12.10 -7.36 6.36
CA SER A 3 -12.54 -7.46 4.96
C SER A 3 -11.45 -8.12 4.09
N ARG A 4 -11.82 -8.79 2.99
CA ARG A 4 -10.81 -9.41 2.09
C ARG A 4 -10.01 -8.35 1.34
N LEU A 5 -10.61 -7.19 1.10
CA LEU A 5 -9.96 -6.00 0.55
C LEU A 5 -8.99 -5.33 1.54
N ASN A 6 -9.18 -5.48 2.86
CA ASN A 6 -8.23 -4.96 3.86
C ASN A 6 -6.89 -5.74 3.81
N GLU A 7 -6.89 -6.94 3.19
CA GLU A 7 -5.67 -7.69 2.85
C GLU A 7 -5.14 -7.38 1.43
N SER A 8 -5.58 -6.27 0.84
CA SER A 8 -5.23 -5.86 -0.52
C SER A 8 -4.57 -4.48 -0.55
N ARG A 9 -3.60 -4.34 -1.45
CA ARG A 9 -3.03 -3.04 -1.86
C ARG A 9 -4.07 -2.08 -2.43
N ALA A 10 -5.28 -2.53 -2.72
CA ALA A 10 -6.37 -1.65 -3.14
C ALA A 10 -6.89 -0.76 -2.01
N GLN A 11 -6.81 -1.21 -0.75
CA GLN A 11 -7.30 -0.45 0.41
C GLN A 11 -6.66 0.93 0.51
N ARG A 12 -5.35 1.03 0.29
CA ARG A 12 -4.63 2.30 0.35
C ARG A 12 -5.08 3.30 -0.73
N ILE A 13 -5.55 2.83 -1.87
CA ILE A 13 -6.07 3.72 -2.93
C ILE A 13 -7.47 4.18 -2.59
N VAL A 14 -8.32 3.31 -2.03
CA VAL A 14 -9.62 3.70 -1.47
C VAL A 14 -9.42 4.77 -0.38
N TRP A 15 -8.47 4.56 0.53
CA TRP A 15 -8.11 5.55 1.53
C TRP A 15 -7.63 6.87 0.91
N LEU A 16 -6.73 6.85 -0.07
CA LEU A 16 -6.32 8.07 -0.74
C LEU A 16 -7.49 8.83 -1.38
N LEU A 17 -8.45 8.12 -1.99
CA LEU A 17 -9.65 8.74 -2.57
C LEU A 17 -10.55 9.37 -1.49
N GLU A 18 -10.65 8.75 -0.31
CA GLU A 18 -11.36 9.31 0.85
C GLU A 18 -10.70 10.56 1.43
N GLU A 19 -9.36 10.66 1.42
CA GLU A 19 -8.65 11.87 1.86
C GLU A 19 -8.72 12.99 0.82
N LEU A 20 -8.79 12.65 -0.47
CA LEU A 20 -8.98 13.61 -1.55
C LEU A 20 -10.44 14.09 -1.68
N GLY A 21 -11.38 13.44 -1.00
CA GLY A 21 -12.81 13.74 -1.11
C GLY A 21 -13.37 13.50 -2.51
N LEU A 22 -12.77 12.59 -3.28
CA LEU A 22 -13.21 12.29 -4.65
C LEU A 22 -14.42 11.35 -4.64
N GLU A 23 -15.32 11.52 -5.61
CA GLU A 23 -16.39 10.56 -5.86
C GLU A 23 -15.85 9.36 -6.66
N TYR A 24 -16.18 8.15 -6.21
CA TYR A 24 -15.73 6.93 -6.87
C TYR A 24 -16.66 5.73 -6.63
N GLU A 25 -16.62 4.79 -7.57
CA GLU A 25 -17.24 3.47 -7.47
C GLU A 25 -16.16 2.42 -7.20
N VAL A 26 -16.43 1.48 -6.28
CA VAL A 26 -15.54 0.34 -6.01
C VAL A 26 -16.05 -0.88 -6.74
N VAL A 27 -15.27 -1.40 -7.69
CA VAL A 27 -15.50 -2.69 -8.33
C VAL A 27 -14.58 -3.73 -7.73
N VAL A 28 -15.15 -4.81 -7.18
CA VAL A 28 -14.40 -5.85 -6.47
C VAL A 28 -14.14 -7.03 -7.39
N PHE A 29 -12.85 -7.36 -7.56
CA PHE A 29 -12.39 -8.56 -8.24
C PHE A 29 -11.84 -9.55 -7.21
N TYR A 30 -12.57 -10.64 -6.97
CA TYR A 30 -12.16 -11.64 -6.00
C TYR A 30 -11.04 -12.52 -6.58
N ARG A 31 -10.00 -12.73 -5.78
CA ARG A 31 -8.92 -13.67 -6.12
C ARG A 31 -9.47 -15.09 -6.14
N ASP A 32 -8.95 -15.89 -7.07
CA ASP A 32 -9.20 -17.31 -7.09
C ASP A 32 -8.77 -17.96 -5.75
N PRO A 33 -9.62 -18.79 -5.13
CA PRO A 33 -9.35 -19.33 -3.79
C PRO A 33 -8.16 -20.28 -3.74
N ASP A 34 -7.77 -20.85 -4.89
CA ASP A 34 -6.72 -21.86 -4.97
C ASP A 34 -5.37 -21.27 -5.34
N THR A 35 -5.33 -20.49 -6.41
CA THR A 35 -4.13 -19.86 -6.96
C THR A 35 -3.82 -18.51 -6.30
N ARG A 36 -4.81 -17.87 -5.67
CA ARG A 36 -4.73 -16.48 -5.16
C ARG A 36 -4.50 -15.42 -6.24
N PHE A 37 -4.58 -15.78 -7.52
CA PHE A 37 -4.45 -14.82 -8.60
C PHE A 37 -5.72 -13.99 -8.77
N ALA A 38 -5.55 -12.79 -9.32
CA ALA A 38 -6.66 -11.97 -9.75
C ALA A 38 -7.40 -12.67 -10.90
N PRO A 39 -8.72 -12.45 -11.03
CA PRO A 39 -9.51 -13.14 -12.02
C PRO A 39 -9.21 -12.56 -13.42
N PRO A 40 -9.37 -13.34 -14.51
CA PRO A 40 -8.97 -12.94 -15.86
C PRO A 40 -9.59 -11.63 -16.36
N GLU A 41 -10.79 -11.29 -15.89
CA GLU A 41 -11.54 -10.08 -16.22
C GLU A 41 -10.75 -8.81 -15.84
N LEU A 42 -9.86 -8.87 -14.84
CA LEU A 42 -9.02 -7.74 -14.49
C LEU A 42 -7.99 -7.42 -15.60
N ALA A 43 -7.62 -8.41 -16.40
CA ALA A 43 -6.73 -8.23 -17.56
C ALA A 43 -7.42 -7.43 -18.69
N GLU A 44 -8.75 -7.41 -18.73
CA GLU A 44 -9.52 -6.59 -19.69
C GLU A 44 -9.42 -5.10 -19.37
N ILE A 45 -9.19 -4.75 -18.10
CA ILE A 45 -8.99 -3.35 -17.68
C ILE A 45 -7.52 -2.95 -17.86
N HIS A 46 -6.59 -3.80 -17.42
CA HIS A 46 -5.15 -3.56 -17.58
C HIS A 46 -4.41 -4.87 -17.80
N ALA A 47 -3.59 -4.95 -18.84
CA ALA A 47 -3.00 -6.21 -19.36
C ALA A 47 -2.27 -7.08 -18.31
N LEU A 48 -1.72 -6.49 -17.24
CA LEU A 48 -1.06 -7.25 -16.17
C LEU A 48 -2.03 -7.97 -15.21
N GLY A 49 -3.33 -7.63 -15.25
CA GLY A 49 -4.35 -8.22 -14.37
C GLY A 49 -4.02 -8.07 -12.89
N LYS A 50 -3.52 -6.90 -12.46
CA LYS A 50 -3.14 -6.63 -11.07
C LYS A 50 -3.96 -5.47 -10.51
N SER A 51 -4.36 -5.60 -9.25
CA SER A 51 -4.99 -4.53 -8.47
C SER A 51 -3.95 -3.79 -7.61
N PRO A 52 -4.17 -2.49 -7.32
CA PRO A 52 -5.29 -1.65 -7.76
C PRO A 52 -5.12 -1.10 -9.18
N VAL A 53 -6.26 -0.77 -9.79
CA VAL A 53 -6.38 0.00 -11.03
C VAL A 53 -7.44 1.06 -10.81
N VAL A 54 -7.21 2.28 -11.31
CA VAL A 54 -8.18 3.37 -11.27
C VAL A 54 -8.54 3.76 -12.70
N THR A 55 -9.83 3.78 -13.03
CA THR A 55 -10.31 4.34 -14.31
C THR A 55 -10.89 5.72 -14.04
N LEU A 56 -10.24 6.74 -14.57
CA LEU A 56 -10.72 8.11 -14.56
C LEU A 56 -11.58 8.35 -15.81
N THR A 57 -12.76 8.93 -15.62
CA THR A 57 -13.64 9.35 -16.72
C THR A 57 -13.75 10.87 -16.69
N PHE A 58 -13.35 11.50 -17.79
CA PHE A 58 -13.42 12.95 -17.97
C PHE A 58 -14.56 13.28 -18.94
N PRO A 59 -15.32 14.37 -18.67
CA PRO A 59 -16.36 14.82 -19.58
C PRO A 59 -15.76 15.17 -20.96
N PRO A 60 -16.58 15.14 -22.02
CA PRO A 60 -16.16 15.59 -23.35
C PRO A 60 -15.55 16.99 -23.32
N ALA A 61 -14.44 17.18 -24.02
CA ALA A 61 -13.82 18.50 -24.18
C ALA A 61 -14.63 19.42 -25.11
N THR A 62 -15.51 18.84 -25.94
CA THR A 62 -16.41 19.54 -26.86
C THR A 62 -17.82 18.94 -26.76
N PRO A 63 -18.89 19.68 -27.11
CA PRO A 63 -20.26 19.18 -27.07
C PRO A 63 -20.49 17.88 -27.86
N ASP A 64 -19.80 17.71 -29.00
CA ASP A 64 -19.89 16.51 -29.84
C ASP A 64 -18.80 15.46 -29.53
N GLY A 65 -17.99 15.71 -28.49
CA GLY A 65 -16.89 14.86 -28.09
C GLY A 65 -17.37 13.61 -27.35
N LYS A 66 -16.46 12.64 -27.20
CA LYS A 66 -16.66 11.48 -26.32
C LYS A 66 -16.00 11.74 -24.97
N GLU A 67 -16.53 11.10 -23.93
CA GLU A 67 -15.84 10.98 -22.66
C GLU A 67 -14.44 10.41 -22.88
N LYS A 68 -13.46 10.98 -22.17
CA LYS A 68 -12.10 10.45 -22.16
C LYS A 68 -11.94 9.55 -20.95
N LYS A 69 -11.58 8.28 -21.19
CA LYS A 69 -11.22 7.34 -20.13
C LYS A 69 -9.71 7.16 -20.06
N THR A 70 -9.16 7.25 -18.86
CA THR A 70 -7.74 6.99 -18.57
C THR A 70 -7.65 5.91 -17.51
N VAL A 71 -6.94 4.83 -17.82
CA VAL A 71 -6.68 3.75 -16.86
C VAL A 71 -5.30 3.98 -16.24
N LEU A 72 -5.25 4.04 -14.91
CA LEU A 72 -4.04 4.16 -14.12
C LEU A 72 -3.77 2.84 -13.39
N ALA A 73 -2.57 2.30 -13.56
CA ALA A 73 -2.04 1.16 -12.82
C ALA A 73 -0.72 1.56 -12.13
N GLU A 74 -0.25 0.74 -11.19
CA GLU A 74 0.85 1.04 -10.24
C GLU A 74 0.47 2.06 -9.16
N SER A 75 0.47 1.63 -7.89
CA SER A 75 -0.07 2.49 -6.83
C SER A 75 0.75 3.73 -6.54
N GLY A 76 2.08 3.69 -6.71
CA GLY A 76 2.92 4.89 -6.64
C GLY A 76 2.52 5.92 -7.70
N PHE A 77 2.32 5.46 -8.94
CA PHE A 77 1.90 6.31 -10.04
C PHE A 77 0.45 6.81 -9.89
N ILE A 78 -0.47 5.94 -9.47
CA ILE A 78 -1.85 6.33 -9.14
C ILE A 78 -1.84 7.42 -8.07
N ALA A 79 -1.10 7.22 -6.97
CA ALA A 79 -1.03 8.19 -5.88
C ALA A 79 -0.46 9.53 -6.35
N GLN A 80 0.67 9.50 -7.05
CA GLN A 80 1.29 10.68 -7.62
C GLN A 80 0.30 11.44 -8.53
N TYR A 81 -0.28 10.76 -9.52
CA TYR A 81 -1.22 11.37 -10.47
C TYR A 81 -2.41 12.01 -9.75
N LEU A 82 -2.99 11.32 -8.77
CA LEU A 82 -4.14 11.81 -8.03
C LEU A 82 -3.79 13.05 -7.20
N THR A 83 -2.66 13.03 -6.49
CA THR A 83 -2.22 14.19 -5.69
C THR A 83 -1.86 15.41 -6.55
N GLU A 84 -1.20 15.23 -7.69
CA GLU A 84 -0.79 16.33 -8.57
C GLU A 84 -1.99 17.03 -9.25
N HIS A 85 -3.05 16.28 -9.56
CA HIS A 85 -4.20 16.79 -10.30
C HIS A 85 -5.41 17.14 -9.42
N PHE A 86 -5.60 16.44 -8.30
CA PHE A 86 -6.79 16.59 -7.45
C PHE A 86 -6.45 16.94 -5.99
N GLY A 87 -5.18 16.95 -5.60
CA GLY A 87 -4.74 17.16 -4.21
C GLY A 87 -4.14 18.54 -3.91
N ARG A 88 -4.26 19.52 -4.81
CA ARG A 88 -3.56 20.83 -4.70
C ARG A 88 -3.90 21.62 -3.43
N ASP A 89 -5.12 21.49 -2.95
CA ASP A 89 -5.61 22.17 -1.73
C ASP A 89 -5.55 21.24 -0.50
N THR A 90 -4.76 20.16 -0.56
CA THR A 90 -4.60 19.18 0.51
C THR A 90 -3.13 19.10 0.95
N HIS A 91 -2.87 18.44 2.07
CA HIS A 91 -1.50 18.14 2.51
C HIS A 91 -0.95 16.81 1.96
N LEU A 92 -1.68 16.14 1.06
CA LEU A 92 -1.35 14.78 0.62
C LEU A 92 -0.09 14.69 -0.25
N ALA A 93 0.40 15.83 -0.75
CA ALA A 93 1.71 15.99 -1.35
C ALA A 93 2.33 17.32 -0.91
N PRO A 94 3.50 17.32 -0.26
CA PRO A 94 4.19 18.55 0.12
C PRO A 94 4.76 19.27 -1.11
N PRO A 95 5.03 20.58 -1.03
CA PRO A 95 5.70 21.33 -2.09
C PRO A 95 7.04 20.67 -2.46
N ARG A 96 7.20 20.30 -3.73
CA ARG A 96 8.43 19.61 -4.19
C ARG A 96 9.66 20.52 -4.16
N TYR A 97 9.50 21.79 -4.50
CA TYR A 97 10.57 22.76 -4.66
C TYR A 97 10.39 23.93 -3.69
N LEU A 98 11.52 24.52 -3.28
CA LEU A 98 11.53 25.85 -2.68
C LEU A 98 10.98 26.87 -3.70
N ALA A 99 10.31 27.91 -3.21
CA ALA A 99 9.69 28.91 -4.08
C ALA A 99 10.72 29.53 -5.04
N GLY A 100 10.45 29.46 -6.35
CA GLY A 100 11.32 29.99 -7.39
C GLY A 100 12.52 29.10 -7.76
N GLN A 101 12.56 27.86 -7.26
CA GLN A 101 13.60 26.86 -7.56
C GLN A 101 13.04 25.67 -8.36
N GLU A 102 11.89 25.84 -9.01
CA GLU A 102 11.22 24.77 -9.74
C GLU A 102 12.11 24.22 -10.88
N GLY A 103 12.37 22.91 -10.84
CA GLY A 103 13.20 22.23 -11.83
C GLY A 103 14.72 22.41 -11.63
N THR A 104 15.15 23.11 -10.59
CA THR A 104 16.57 23.24 -10.23
C THR A 104 16.99 22.06 -9.36
N ALA A 105 18.05 21.35 -9.75
CA ALA A 105 18.62 20.28 -8.92
C ALA A 105 19.22 20.85 -7.63
N GLY A 106 18.80 20.32 -6.48
CA GLY A 106 19.13 20.86 -5.15
C GLY A 106 18.20 21.99 -4.70
N GLY A 107 17.18 22.32 -5.50
CA GLY A 107 16.12 23.27 -5.17
C GLY A 107 14.92 22.63 -4.46
N GLU A 108 14.95 21.31 -4.22
CA GLU A 108 13.87 20.57 -3.59
C GLU A 108 13.72 20.87 -2.09
N THR A 109 12.51 20.78 -1.57
CA THR A 109 12.29 20.79 -0.12
C THR A 109 12.63 19.44 0.48
N GLU A 110 12.99 19.39 1.77
CA GLU A 110 13.25 18.11 2.45
C GLU A 110 12.00 17.21 2.45
N GLU A 111 10.83 17.77 2.76
CA GLU A 111 9.56 17.03 2.77
C GLU A 111 9.19 16.52 1.38
N GLY A 112 9.43 17.33 0.33
CA GLY A 112 9.25 16.96 -1.07
C GLY A 112 10.14 15.79 -1.48
N MET A 113 11.41 15.81 -1.06
CA MET A 113 12.35 14.71 -1.31
C MET A 113 11.95 13.43 -0.56
N ARG A 114 11.56 13.54 0.72
CA ARG A 114 11.02 12.42 1.50
C ARG A 114 9.78 11.84 0.83
N TYR A 115 8.82 12.68 0.45
CA TYR A 115 7.60 12.26 -0.21
C TYR A 115 7.87 11.46 -1.49
N GLN A 116 8.69 12.00 -2.39
CA GLN A 116 9.06 11.31 -3.62
C GLN A 116 9.78 9.98 -3.34
N TYR A 117 10.75 9.98 -2.43
CA TYR A 117 11.46 8.76 -2.04
C TYR A 117 10.49 7.69 -1.53
N PHE A 118 9.59 8.05 -0.62
CA PHE A 118 8.70 7.11 0.03
C PHE A 118 7.58 6.58 -0.88
N LEU A 119 7.11 7.38 -1.85
CA LEU A 119 6.24 6.90 -2.92
C LEU A 119 6.85 5.71 -3.68
N HIS A 120 8.16 5.78 -3.97
CA HIS A 120 8.88 4.71 -4.66
C HIS A 120 9.30 3.57 -3.72
N TYR A 121 9.79 3.89 -2.52
CA TYR A 121 10.25 2.92 -1.52
C TYR A 121 9.17 1.92 -1.12
N ALA A 122 7.92 2.37 -1.03
CA ALA A 122 6.79 1.54 -0.62
C ALA A 122 6.68 0.25 -1.46
N GLU A 123 6.70 0.37 -2.79
CA GLU A 123 6.63 -0.76 -3.73
C GLU A 123 8.00 -1.28 -4.18
N GLY A 124 9.01 -0.41 -4.28
CA GLY A 124 10.33 -0.75 -4.81
C GLY A 124 11.25 -1.44 -3.80
N SER A 125 10.98 -1.32 -2.50
CA SER A 125 11.91 -1.78 -1.46
C SER A 125 11.22 -2.54 -0.33
N LEU A 126 10.20 -1.97 0.30
CA LEU A 126 9.55 -2.61 1.45
C LEU A 126 8.57 -3.72 1.04
N HIS A 127 7.71 -3.47 0.05
CA HIS A 127 6.74 -4.47 -0.40
C HIS A 127 7.35 -5.79 -0.92
N PRO A 128 8.49 -5.80 -1.64
CA PRO A 128 9.17 -7.04 -2.05
C PRO A 128 9.52 -7.96 -0.88
N GLN A 129 9.86 -7.40 0.29
CA GLN A 129 10.10 -8.19 1.50
C GLN A 129 8.80 -8.84 2.00
N MET A 130 7.69 -8.11 1.95
CA MET A 130 6.37 -8.64 2.30
C MET A 130 5.88 -9.71 1.33
N MET A 131 6.23 -9.59 0.05
CA MET A 131 5.95 -10.62 -0.94
C MET A 131 6.80 -11.87 -0.69
N THR A 132 8.08 -11.71 -0.38
CA THR A 132 8.96 -12.82 0.02
C THR A 132 8.42 -13.53 1.27
N ALA A 133 8.03 -12.78 2.30
CA ALA A 133 7.41 -13.32 3.52
C ALA A 133 6.14 -14.13 3.19
N PHE A 134 5.31 -13.63 2.28
CA PHE A 134 4.12 -14.35 1.82
C PHE A 134 4.47 -15.66 1.12
N LEU A 135 5.41 -15.64 0.16
CA LEU A 135 5.83 -16.84 -0.58
C LEU A 135 6.44 -17.91 0.35
N LEU A 136 7.28 -17.51 1.30
CA LEU A 136 7.82 -18.43 2.31
C LEU A 136 6.72 -19.01 3.21
N GLY A 137 5.68 -18.24 3.51
CA GLY A 137 4.49 -18.72 4.20
C GLY A 137 3.74 -19.81 3.43
N LEU A 138 3.70 -19.75 2.09
CA LEU A 138 3.06 -20.79 1.27
C LEU A 138 3.78 -22.14 1.37
N LEU A 139 5.10 -22.15 1.59
CA LEU A 139 5.87 -23.39 1.81
C LEU A 139 5.54 -24.10 3.13
N LYS A 140 4.81 -23.42 4.03
CA LYS A 140 4.31 -23.96 5.31
C LYS A 140 2.80 -24.26 5.28
N SER A 141 2.17 -24.11 4.12
CA SER A 141 0.72 -24.29 3.93
C SER A 141 0.26 -25.71 4.24
N GLN A 142 -0.96 -25.83 4.78
CA GLN A 142 -1.65 -27.11 4.96
C GLN A 142 -2.00 -27.80 3.62
N LYS A 143 -1.93 -27.08 2.48
CA LYS A 143 -2.14 -27.65 1.14
C LYS A 143 -0.95 -28.53 0.68
N ILE A 144 0.21 -28.44 1.32
CA ILE A 144 1.37 -29.30 1.00
C ILE A 144 1.16 -30.68 1.66
N PRO A 145 1.31 -31.80 0.91
CA PRO A 145 1.17 -33.13 1.48
C PRO A 145 2.07 -33.35 2.69
N LEU A 146 1.53 -34.03 3.72
CA LEU A 146 2.15 -34.11 5.05
C LEU A 146 3.59 -34.65 5.05
N PHE A 147 3.92 -35.52 4.09
CA PHE A 147 5.26 -36.12 3.95
C PHE A 147 6.32 -35.16 3.39
N PHE A 148 5.93 -34.13 2.62
CA PHE A 148 6.87 -33.11 2.11
C PHE A 148 7.01 -31.91 3.05
N ARG A 149 5.99 -31.65 3.87
CA ARG A 149 5.90 -30.47 4.71
C ARG A 149 7.10 -30.25 5.66
N PRO A 150 7.72 -31.26 6.28
CA PRO A 150 8.91 -31.04 7.10
C PRO A 150 10.07 -30.43 6.30
N ILE A 151 10.31 -30.92 5.10
CA ILE A 151 11.40 -30.46 4.23
C ILE A 151 11.12 -29.02 3.76
N THR A 152 9.91 -28.74 3.28
CA THR A 152 9.54 -27.39 2.83
C THR A 152 9.56 -26.38 3.97
N SER A 153 9.17 -26.79 5.19
CA SER A 153 9.24 -25.94 6.37
C SER A 153 10.68 -25.60 6.75
N ILE A 154 11.60 -26.57 6.73
CA ILE A 154 13.04 -26.33 6.97
C ILE A 154 13.62 -25.34 5.95
N VAL A 155 13.27 -25.47 4.67
CA VAL A 155 13.72 -24.53 3.63
C VAL A 155 13.16 -23.13 3.90
N ALA A 156 11.87 -23.03 4.23
CA ALA A 156 11.23 -21.76 4.55
C ALA A 156 11.83 -21.10 5.79
N ASP A 157 12.14 -21.87 6.83
CA ASP A 157 12.77 -21.39 8.06
C ASP A 157 14.17 -20.83 7.80
N LYS A 158 14.99 -21.55 7.02
CA LYS A 158 16.35 -21.08 6.65
C LYS A 158 16.32 -19.80 5.82
N LEU A 159 15.42 -19.71 4.84
CA LEU A 159 15.26 -18.48 4.05
C LEU A 159 14.71 -17.34 4.90
N THR A 160 13.83 -17.65 5.85
CA THR A 160 13.32 -16.66 6.80
C THR A 160 14.45 -16.11 7.67
N SER A 161 15.25 -16.97 8.30
CA SER A 161 16.30 -16.55 9.22
C SER A 161 17.49 -15.87 8.53
N ASN A 162 17.90 -16.35 7.35
CA ASN A 162 19.16 -15.93 6.72
C ASN A 162 18.98 -14.85 5.67
N TYR A 163 17.78 -14.65 5.15
CA TYR A 163 17.51 -13.67 4.10
C TYR A 163 16.41 -12.69 4.51
N LEU A 164 15.20 -13.17 4.78
CA LEU A 164 14.05 -12.28 5.01
C LEU A 164 14.25 -11.44 6.27
N LEU A 165 14.49 -12.08 7.42
CA LEU A 165 14.53 -11.41 8.71
C LEU A 165 15.63 -10.33 8.78
N PRO A 166 16.88 -10.55 8.33
CA PRO A 166 17.89 -9.49 8.26
C PRO A 166 17.45 -8.28 7.42
N ASN A 167 16.80 -8.52 6.28
CA ASN A 167 16.28 -7.43 5.44
C ASN A 167 15.15 -6.68 6.15
N ILE A 168 14.20 -7.38 6.76
CA ILE A 168 13.13 -6.75 7.56
C ILE A 168 13.71 -5.90 8.70
N ILE A 169 14.67 -6.44 9.44
CA ILE A 169 15.35 -5.72 10.53
C ILE A 169 15.99 -4.44 10.00
N SER A 170 16.68 -4.51 8.85
CA SER A 170 17.28 -3.34 8.21
C SER A 170 16.23 -2.30 7.82
N HIS A 171 15.14 -2.72 7.16
CA HIS A 171 14.06 -1.82 6.76
C HIS A 171 13.38 -1.16 7.97
N LEU A 172 13.03 -1.92 9.01
CA LEU A 172 12.37 -1.37 10.20
C LEU A 172 13.30 -0.47 11.03
N SER A 173 14.58 -0.85 11.17
CA SER A 173 15.56 0.02 11.85
C SER A 173 15.81 1.32 11.09
N TRP A 174 15.78 1.27 9.76
CA TRP A 174 15.89 2.47 8.94
C TRP A 174 14.63 3.32 9.01
N LEU A 175 13.43 2.73 8.98
CA LEU A 175 12.18 3.48 9.15
C LEU A 175 12.09 4.15 10.54
N GLU A 176 12.56 3.50 11.60
CA GLU A 176 12.72 4.13 12.93
C GLU A 176 13.53 5.43 12.84
N SER A 177 14.69 5.40 12.17
CA SER A 177 15.54 6.59 12.03
C SER A 177 14.93 7.65 11.10
N GLN A 178 14.17 7.24 10.09
CA GLN A 178 13.46 8.18 9.23
C GLN A 178 12.32 8.89 9.94
N LEU A 179 11.59 8.19 10.83
CA LEU A 179 10.58 8.79 11.68
C LEU A 179 11.23 9.76 12.69
N GLU A 180 12.33 9.36 13.32
CA GLU A 180 13.07 10.21 14.26
C GLU A 180 13.56 11.53 13.62
N THR A 181 13.98 11.46 12.36
CA THR A 181 14.53 12.62 11.61
C THR A 181 13.48 13.40 10.83
N SER A 182 12.21 12.99 10.86
CA SER A 182 11.14 13.71 10.15
C SER A 182 10.90 15.08 10.77
N SER A 183 10.69 16.11 9.93
CA SER A 183 10.42 17.49 10.36
C SER A 183 9.22 17.61 11.31
N GLY A 184 8.26 16.68 11.21
CA GLY A 184 7.10 16.59 12.11
C GLY A 184 7.35 15.83 13.42
N GLY A 185 8.61 15.62 13.83
CA GLY A 185 8.97 14.92 15.07
C GLY A 185 8.55 13.45 15.09
N GLY A 186 8.46 12.81 13.92
CA GLY A 186 7.97 11.44 13.77
C GLY A 186 6.45 11.30 13.74
N THR A 187 5.72 12.39 13.53
CA THR A 187 4.27 12.34 13.28
C THR A 187 3.96 11.60 11.97
N TYR A 188 4.64 11.94 10.88
CA TYR A 188 4.61 11.19 9.62
C TYR A 188 6.01 11.06 9.02
N LEU A 189 6.17 10.23 7.99
CA LEU A 189 7.48 10.00 7.36
C LEU A 189 7.97 11.21 6.56
N THR A 190 7.04 12.03 6.07
CA THR A 190 7.35 13.18 5.21
C THR A 190 7.35 14.52 5.94
N GLY A 191 6.73 14.59 7.12
CA GLY A 191 6.69 15.81 7.93
C GLY A 191 5.57 15.78 8.97
N GLU A 192 4.93 16.92 9.19
CA GLU A 192 3.86 17.10 10.18
C GLU A 192 2.50 16.54 9.73
N HIS A 193 2.26 16.47 8.42
CA HIS A 193 0.98 16.07 7.84
C HIS A 193 1.03 14.72 7.14
N LEU A 194 -0.12 14.04 7.12
CA LEU A 194 -0.32 12.81 6.36
C LEU A 194 -0.14 13.07 4.86
N THR A 195 0.66 12.22 4.21
CA THR A 195 0.82 12.26 2.75
C THR A 195 0.41 10.96 2.08
N ALA A 196 0.26 10.99 0.76
CA ALA A 196 0.03 9.76 -0.01
C ALA A 196 1.17 8.74 0.15
N ALA A 197 2.40 9.18 0.46
CA ALA A 197 3.51 8.27 0.73
C ALA A 197 3.28 7.45 2.01
N ASP A 198 2.78 8.08 3.08
CA ASP A 198 2.40 7.40 4.33
C ASP A 198 1.29 6.37 4.08
N ILE A 199 0.27 6.78 3.32
CA ILE A 199 -0.84 5.92 2.89
C ILE A 199 -0.32 4.69 2.14
N LEU A 200 0.64 4.85 1.22
CA LEU A 200 1.18 3.73 0.44
C LEU A 200 1.98 2.74 1.28
N ILE A 201 2.76 3.24 2.24
CA ILE A 201 3.62 2.43 3.12
C ILE A 201 2.82 1.63 4.13
N SER A 202 1.69 2.18 4.60
CA SER A 202 0.81 1.57 5.61
C SER A 202 0.56 0.08 5.38
N PHE A 203 0.23 -0.30 4.14
CA PHE A 203 -0.08 -1.68 3.78
C PHE A 203 1.11 -2.63 4.00
N SER A 204 2.30 -2.21 3.63
CA SER A 204 3.50 -3.03 3.81
C SER A 204 3.85 -3.18 5.29
N LEU A 205 3.63 -2.15 6.10
CA LEU A 205 3.80 -2.22 7.56
C LEU A 205 2.74 -3.10 8.24
N GLN A 206 1.48 -3.03 7.81
CA GLN A 206 0.42 -3.97 8.23
C GLN A 206 0.82 -5.42 7.98
N MET A 207 1.33 -5.69 6.77
CA MET A 207 1.80 -7.02 6.42
C MET A 207 3.03 -7.43 7.24
N ALA A 208 3.92 -6.50 7.58
CA ALA A 208 5.07 -6.78 8.41
C ALA A 208 4.61 -7.15 9.83
N ARG A 209 3.73 -6.35 10.43
CA ARG A 209 3.13 -6.64 11.73
C ARG A 209 2.44 -8.01 11.73
N LYS A 210 1.66 -8.33 10.70
CA LYS A 210 0.95 -9.62 10.60
C LYS A 210 1.88 -10.81 10.42
N ARG A 211 2.95 -10.69 9.62
CA ARG A 211 3.74 -11.84 9.15
C ARG A 211 5.01 -12.07 9.95
N VAL A 212 5.60 -11.04 10.54
CA VAL A 212 6.95 -11.14 11.12
C VAL A 212 7.08 -10.55 12.52
N ALA A 213 6.04 -9.89 13.08
CA ALA A 213 6.11 -9.33 14.43
C ALA A 213 6.45 -10.36 15.53
N HIS A 214 6.10 -11.62 15.32
CA HIS A 214 6.36 -12.71 16.26
C HIS A 214 7.79 -13.25 16.22
N LEU A 215 8.59 -12.86 15.22
CA LEU A 215 9.97 -13.32 15.05
C LEU A 215 10.91 -12.56 15.99
N ASP A 216 11.96 -13.24 16.45
CA ASP A 216 12.99 -12.65 17.31
C ASP A 216 13.99 -11.84 16.47
N VAL A 217 14.27 -10.60 16.88
CA VAL A 217 15.33 -9.76 16.29
C VAL A 217 16.69 -10.18 16.85
N SER A 218 16.78 -10.23 18.17
CA SER A 218 17.92 -10.75 18.92
C SER A 218 17.50 -11.05 20.36
N LYS A 219 18.36 -11.73 21.14
CA LYS A 219 18.11 -11.94 22.57
C LYS A 219 17.92 -10.63 23.36
N GLU A 220 18.58 -9.56 22.91
CA GLU A 220 18.57 -8.26 23.59
C GLU A 220 17.41 -7.37 23.14
N LYS A 221 17.09 -7.38 21.84
CA LYS A 221 16.02 -6.56 21.26
C LYS A 221 14.64 -7.22 21.32
N GLY A 222 14.57 -8.49 21.71
CA GLY A 222 13.32 -9.23 21.78
C GLY A 222 12.71 -9.46 20.39
N LYS A 223 11.40 -9.36 20.30
CA LYS A 223 10.66 -9.62 19.05
C LYS A 223 10.56 -8.38 18.19
N VAL A 224 10.30 -8.59 16.90
CA VAL A 224 10.02 -7.51 15.95
C VAL A 224 8.87 -6.62 16.43
N ALA A 225 7.87 -7.19 17.12
CA ALA A 225 6.78 -6.43 17.73
C ALA A 225 7.22 -5.36 18.75
N ASP A 226 8.36 -5.56 19.42
CA ASP A 226 8.81 -4.74 20.54
C ASP A 226 10.03 -3.88 20.18
N ALA A 227 10.77 -4.27 19.15
CA ALA A 227 12.05 -3.66 18.80
C ALA A 227 11.95 -2.32 18.04
N TYR A 228 10.76 -1.95 17.54
CA TYR A 228 10.54 -0.80 16.66
C TYR A 228 9.31 0.03 17.08
N PRO A 229 9.34 0.64 18.29
CA PRO A 229 8.18 1.31 18.86
C PRO A 229 7.66 2.47 18.01
N ARG A 230 8.52 3.31 17.41
CA ARG A 230 8.05 4.47 16.61
C ARG A 230 7.36 4.00 15.34
N VAL A 231 7.87 2.95 14.70
CA VAL A 231 7.24 2.37 13.50
C VAL A 231 5.85 1.84 13.84
N TRP A 232 5.68 1.20 15.00
CA TRP A 232 4.39 0.66 15.41
C TRP A 232 3.43 1.74 15.88
N GLU A 233 3.88 2.74 16.62
CA GLU A 233 3.08 3.92 16.98
C GLU A 233 2.65 4.71 15.73
N TYR A 234 3.56 4.86 14.75
CA TYR A 234 3.25 5.45 13.45
C TYR A 234 2.18 4.64 12.72
N LEU A 235 2.32 3.32 12.66
CA LEU A 235 1.29 2.48 12.04
C LEU A 235 -0.07 2.60 12.73
N ASP A 236 -0.09 2.60 14.06
CA ASP A 236 -1.33 2.77 14.84
C ASP A 236 -1.97 4.13 14.56
N ARG A 237 -1.16 5.19 14.39
CA ARG A 237 -1.63 6.52 13.98
C ARG A 237 -2.28 6.46 12.60
N LEU A 238 -1.62 5.86 11.61
CA LEU A 238 -2.18 5.69 10.26
C LEU A 238 -3.53 4.96 10.27
N GLU A 239 -3.65 3.88 11.06
CA GLU A 239 -4.89 3.11 11.19
C GLU A 239 -5.98 3.87 11.98
N SER A 240 -5.60 4.91 12.73
CA SER A 240 -6.52 5.77 13.47
C SER A 240 -7.10 6.92 12.63
N GLU A 241 -6.50 7.22 11.48
CA GLU A 241 -6.90 8.32 10.60
C GLU A 241 -8.35 8.23 10.17
N ALA A 242 -9.00 9.39 10.08
CA ALA A 242 -10.43 9.45 9.77
C ALA A 242 -10.71 8.89 8.36
N GLY A 243 -9.89 9.20 7.35
CA GLY A 243 -10.07 8.64 6.01
C GLY A 243 -9.77 7.15 5.94
N TYR A 244 -8.86 6.63 6.77
CA TYR A 244 -8.60 5.19 6.83
C TYR A 244 -9.87 4.43 7.28
N LYS A 245 -10.51 4.92 8.34
CA LYS A 245 -11.75 4.34 8.86
C LYS A 245 -12.90 4.44 7.86
N ARG A 246 -13.08 5.59 7.19
CA ARG A 246 -14.07 5.74 6.11
C ARG A 246 -13.82 4.74 4.98
N ALA A 247 -12.56 4.54 4.58
CA ALA A 247 -12.20 3.58 3.56
C ALA A 247 -12.51 2.14 3.98
N GLU A 248 -12.24 1.75 5.23
CA GLU A 248 -12.62 0.44 5.76
C GLU A 248 -14.15 0.24 5.75
N GLU A 249 -14.91 1.25 6.17
CA GLU A 249 -16.38 1.22 6.16
C GLU A 249 -16.93 1.07 4.74
N LYS A 250 -16.42 1.86 3.78
CA LYS A 250 -16.79 1.79 2.37
C LYS A 250 -16.56 0.39 1.81
N VAL A 251 -15.36 -0.14 2.03
CA VAL A 251 -14.96 -1.46 1.56
C VAL A 251 -15.81 -2.57 2.19
N ALA A 252 -16.06 -2.50 3.50
CA ALA A 252 -16.92 -3.45 4.18
C ALA A 252 -18.37 -3.42 3.65
N ALA A 253 -18.90 -2.23 3.34
CA ALA A 253 -20.22 -2.06 2.76
C ALA A 253 -20.32 -2.71 1.36
N VAL A 254 -19.30 -2.50 0.52
CA VAL A 254 -19.25 -3.10 -0.83
C VAL A 254 -19.16 -4.62 -0.77
N GLU A 255 -18.34 -5.19 0.13
CA GLU A 255 -18.25 -6.65 0.30
C GLU A 255 -19.56 -7.25 0.82
N LYS A 256 -20.25 -6.57 1.74
CA LYS A 256 -21.53 -7.04 2.30
C LYS A 256 -22.65 -7.06 1.25
N ASN A 257 -22.66 -6.09 0.34
CA ASN A 257 -23.68 -5.99 -0.70
C ASN A 257 -23.47 -6.98 -1.87
N GLY A 258 -22.39 -7.77 -1.84
CA GLY A 258 -22.27 -8.99 -2.65
C GLY A 258 -22.29 -8.76 -4.15
N VAL A 259 -21.79 -7.62 -4.65
CA VAL A 259 -21.66 -7.36 -6.08
C VAL A 259 -20.70 -8.39 -6.67
N LYS A 260 -21.27 -9.51 -7.14
CA LYS A 260 -20.57 -10.49 -7.97
C LYS A 260 -20.30 -9.81 -9.30
N SER A 261 -19.03 -9.72 -9.65
CA SER A 261 -18.57 -9.26 -10.95
C SER A 261 -19.22 -10.09 -12.07
N GLY A 262 -20.12 -9.45 -12.82
CA GLY A 262 -20.26 -9.64 -14.26
C GLY A 262 -20.06 -8.25 -14.87
N LEU A 263 -19.32 -8.15 -15.98
CA LEU A 263 -19.12 -6.88 -16.70
C LEU A 263 -20.43 -6.22 -17.18
N GLU A 264 -21.57 -6.88 -17.00
CA GLU A 264 -22.89 -6.47 -17.49
C GLU A 264 -23.70 -5.60 -16.52
N SER A 265 -23.25 -5.32 -15.29
CA SER A 265 -24.07 -4.59 -14.31
C SER A 265 -23.65 -3.14 -14.02
N ARG A 266 -22.95 -2.46 -14.95
CA ARG A 266 -22.61 -1.03 -14.79
C ARG A 266 -23.57 -0.16 -15.58
N VAL A 267 -24.64 0.29 -14.93
CA VAL A 267 -25.35 1.51 -15.33
C VAL A 267 -24.73 2.66 -14.52
N GLN A 268 -24.22 3.64 -15.28
CA GLN A 268 -23.58 4.93 -14.95
C GLN A 268 -23.35 5.30 -13.49
#